data_AF-M4SHZ5-F1
#
_entry.id   AF-M4SHZ5-F1
#
_cell.length_a   1.000
_cell.length_b   1.000
_cell.length_c   1.000
_cell.angle_alpha   90.00
_cell.angle_beta   90.00
_cell.angle_gamma   90.00
#
_symmetry.space_group_name_H-M   'P 1'
#
loop_
_entity.id
_entity.type
_entity.pdbx_description
1 polymer ?
#
loop_
_entity_poly.entity_id
_entity_poly.type
_entity_poly.pdbx_seq_one_letter_code
_entity_poly.pdbx_strand_id
1 'polypeptide(L)'
;MSSLKIILNKTNTSDIAKELQSCIITYDYYGLSRTQKWCCEMLSSIEDYIPNEDALKLDFNEIVGSKEFVKFKLAMSYFDLKEYQRAAYYLEDCESQPSYFLHIYSKYMAIMKKNADNKADLFNNIDPDYLNSLQSLRSTLSSKYYKKQLDAFGLYVYAIVLNKLKLYDEAINILIESIKRPSLWCSWIELASLVKSIETLNSLNHNALPQHWMKDLFLANCYMELSLSEEALNIYSVYCQKGFAKSIYIKSQMAKCYDNLREGRECKQTFEFIRKLDPYNLDFMDIYSNVLFVLEEHVQLAILAQEACEIDKYKPESCCIIGNYYSLQNEHHKAVSYFQRALKLNSNYLQAWTLMGHEFMELKNSTSAIQSYTNAIDLNPKDYRAWYGLGQTYEILKLYSYSLYYYKQAYLLRPNDSRFIVALGDVYAKLEKWDEAKRCYIKAYTVGDYEGSSLCKLA
;
A
#
# COMPACT_ATOMS: atom_id res chain seq x y z
N MET A 1 -6.10 -22.61 -14.92
CA MET A 1 -6.61 -21.75 -13.82
C MET A 1 -8.08 -21.52 -14.07
N SER A 2 -8.95 -21.99 -13.17
CA SER A 2 -10.41 -21.86 -13.29
C SER A 2 -10.79 -20.40 -13.48
N SER A 3 -11.68 -20.10 -14.43
CA SER A 3 -12.36 -18.81 -14.53
C SER A 3 -12.83 -18.37 -13.14
N LEU A 4 -12.15 -17.40 -12.53
CA LEU A 4 -12.57 -16.82 -11.26
C LEU A 4 -13.99 -16.32 -11.45
N LYS A 5 -14.94 -16.93 -10.75
CA LYS A 5 -16.32 -16.45 -10.72
C LYS A 5 -16.33 -15.15 -9.93
N ILE A 6 -16.14 -14.03 -10.62
CA ILE A 6 -16.24 -12.69 -10.04
C ILE A 6 -17.64 -12.54 -9.45
N ILE A 7 -17.72 -12.32 -8.13
CA ILE A 7 -18.97 -12.29 -7.37
C ILE A 7 -19.82 -11.11 -7.82
N LEU A 8 -19.18 -9.97 -8.15
CA LEU A 8 -19.83 -8.76 -8.63
C LEU A 8 -20.80 -9.03 -9.79
N ASN A 9 -20.53 -10.01 -10.64
CA ASN A 9 -21.41 -10.34 -11.77
C ASN A 9 -22.82 -10.77 -11.35
N LYS A 10 -22.99 -11.23 -10.11
CA LYS A 10 -24.28 -11.68 -9.55
C LYS A 10 -24.94 -10.65 -8.61
N THR A 11 -24.26 -9.56 -8.28
CA THR A 11 -24.74 -8.56 -7.32
C THR A 11 -25.24 -7.32 -8.05
N ASN A 12 -26.37 -6.77 -7.61
CA ASN A 12 -26.88 -5.52 -8.15
C ASN A 12 -26.14 -4.32 -7.55
N THR A 13 -25.85 -3.33 -8.39
CA THR A 13 -25.19 -2.08 -8.00
C THR A 13 -25.99 -1.28 -6.97
N SER A 14 -27.32 -1.35 -7.04
CA SER A 14 -28.22 -0.71 -6.07
C SER A 14 -28.06 -1.27 -4.65
N ASP A 15 -27.82 -2.57 -4.53
CA ASP A 15 -27.69 -3.23 -3.23
C ASP A 15 -26.33 -2.90 -2.61
N ILE A 16 -25.28 -2.85 -3.45
CA ILE A 16 -23.95 -2.37 -3.05
C ILE A 16 -24.02 -0.92 -2.56
N ALA A 17 -24.76 -0.05 -3.25
CA ALA A 17 -24.89 1.35 -2.88
C ALA A 17 -25.57 1.52 -1.51
N LYS A 18 -26.64 0.76 -1.24
CA LYS A 18 -27.32 0.75 0.08
C LYS A 18 -26.40 0.25 1.19
N GLU A 19 -25.63 -0.80 0.91
CA GLU A 19 -24.67 -1.32 1.88
C GLU A 19 -23.55 -0.31 2.16
N LEU A 20 -22.96 0.30 1.13
CA LEU A 20 -21.95 1.35 1.26
C LEU A 20 -22.48 2.53 2.09
N GLN A 21 -23.71 2.97 1.84
CA GLN A 21 -24.36 4.02 2.63
C GLN A 21 -24.45 3.64 4.12
N SER A 22 -24.86 2.41 4.44
CA SER A 22 -24.89 1.94 5.82
C SER A 22 -23.48 1.87 6.43
N CYS A 23 -22.47 1.49 5.64
CA CYS A 23 -21.08 1.42 6.08
C CYS A 23 -20.54 2.79 6.47
N ILE A 24 -20.78 3.82 5.64
CA ILE A 24 -20.34 5.21 5.89
C ILE A 24 -20.78 5.68 7.26
N ILE A 25 -22.04 5.44 7.60
CA ILE A 25 -22.60 5.81 8.89
C ILE A 25 -21.94 5.00 10.01
N THR A 26 -21.85 3.66 9.85
CA THR A 26 -21.21 2.83 10.88
C THR A 26 -19.74 3.18 11.11
N TYR A 27 -19.00 3.59 10.09
CA TYR A 27 -17.60 3.98 10.24
C TYR A 27 -17.42 5.35 10.88
N ASP A 28 -18.37 6.26 10.66
CA ASP A 28 -18.44 7.54 11.36
C ASP A 28 -18.51 7.32 12.88
N TYR A 29 -19.37 6.39 13.30
CA TYR A 29 -19.52 6.00 14.71
C TYR A 29 -18.25 5.40 15.33
N TYR A 30 -17.36 4.84 14.52
CA TYR A 30 -16.14 4.19 15.00
C TYR A 30 -14.88 5.06 14.73
N GLY A 31 -14.99 6.24 14.13
CA GLY A 31 -13.84 7.11 13.86
C GLY A 31 -12.87 6.57 12.81
N LEU A 32 -13.35 5.69 11.94
CA LEU A 32 -12.57 5.08 10.86
C LEU A 32 -12.61 5.94 9.59
N SER A 33 -12.09 7.17 9.69
CA SER A 33 -12.18 8.19 8.65
C SER A 33 -11.59 7.77 7.28
N ARG A 34 -10.50 6.98 7.26
CA ARG A 34 -9.90 6.48 6.01
C ARG A 34 -10.81 5.47 5.30
N THR A 35 -11.40 4.55 6.04
CA THR A 35 -12.31 3.53 5.50
C THR A 35 -13.62 4.18 5.05
N GLN A 36 -14.08 5.18 5.81
CA GLN A 36 -15.22 6.03 5.45
C GLN A 36 -14.96 6.80 4.15
N LYS A 37 -13.79 7.46 4.00
CA LYS A 37 -13.36 8.12 2.76
C LYS A 37 -13.48 7.15 1.58
N TRP A 38 -12.91 5.95 1.71
CA TRP A 38 -12.98 4.93 0.66
C TRP A 38 -14.41 4.53 0.31
N CYS A 39 -15.29 4.32 1.30
CA CYS A 39 -16.70 4.02 1.04
C CYS A 39 -17.42 5.16 0.34
N CYS A 40 -17.17 6.42 0.74
CA CYS A 40 -17.73 7.60 0.10
C CYS A 40 -17.27 7.73 -1.36
N GLU A 41 -15.98 7.55 -1.64
CA GLU A 41 -15.43 7.56 -2.99
C GLU A 41 -16.07 6.47 -3.87
N MET A 42 -16.16 5.25 -3.35
CA MET A 42 -16.81 4.14 -4.04
C MET A 42 -18.30 4.43 -4.32
N LEU A 43 -19.04 4.95 -3.33
CA LEU A 43 -20.45 5.29 -3.48
C LEU A 43 -20.66 6.42 -4.49
N SER A 44 -19.83 7.46 -4.43
CA SER A 44 -19.90 8.62 -5.34
C SER A 44 -19.65 8.26 -6.82
N SER A 45 -18.99 7.13 -7.06
CA SER A 45 -18.70 6.67 -8.42
C SER A 45 -19.87 5.98 -9.11
N ILE A 46 -20.94 5.65 -8.38
CA ILE A 46 -22.13 4.98 -8.91
C ILE A 46 -23.08 6.04 -9.48
N GLU A 47 -23.25 6.08 -10.81
CA GLU A 47 -23.97 7.16 -11.52
C GLU A 47 -25.46 7.26 -11.19
N ASP A 48 -26.14 6.12 -10.96
CA ASP A 48 -27.59 6.05 -10.73
C ASP A 48 -27.97 5.99 -9.24
N TYR A 49 -27.08 6.40 -8.33
CA TYR A 49 -27.35 6.32 -6.90
C TYR A 49 -28.33 7.40 -6.43
N ILE A 50 -29.46 6.95 -5.87
CA ILE A 50 -30.42 7.80 -5.16
C ILE A 50 -30.25 7.54 -3.65
N PRO A 51 -29.92 8.55 -2.84
CA PRO A 51 -29.79 8.39 -1.39
C PRO A 51 -31.06 7.87 -0.75
N ASN A 52 -30.94 6.82 0.07
CA ASN A 52 -32.07 6.36 0.87
C ASN A 52 -32.12 7.19 2.17
N GLU A 53 -33.06 8.14 2.27
CA GLU A 53 -33.18 9.05 3.41
C GLU A 53 -33.43 8.32 4.74
N ASP A 54 -34.13 7.19 4.72
CA ASP A 54 -34.42 6.44 5.93
C ASP A 54 -33.20 5.65 6.45
N ALA A 55 -32.26 5.30 5.56
CA ALA A 55 -31.00 4.67 5.95
C ALA A 55 -30.03 5.65 6.63
N LEU A 56 -30.22 6.97 6.46
CA LEU A 56 -29.40 8.01 7.11
C LEU A 56 -29.77 8.23 8.59
N LYS A 57 -30.93 7.73 9.02
CA LYS A 57 -31.49 7.94 10.37
C LYS A 57 -31.12 6.77 11.30
N LEU A 58 -29.83 6.52 11.50
CA LEU A 58 -29.40 5.70 12.64
C LEU A 58 -29.32 6.61 13.86
N ASP A 59 -30.12 6.35 14.89
CA ASP A 59 -30.19 7.19 16.08
C ASP A 59 -28.93 6.97 16.94
N PHE A 60 -28.11 8.02 17.07
CA PHE A 60 -26.85 8.01 17.83
C PHE A 60 -27.05 7.50 19.28
N ASN A 61 -28.23 7.76 19.83
CA ASN A 61 -28.61 7.38 21.18
C ASN A 61 -28.86 5.87 21.35
N GLU A 62 -29.24 5.15 20.29
CA GLU A 62 -29.44 3.70 20.34
C GLU A 62 -28.11 2.94 20.40
N ILE A 63 -27.04 3.52 19.85
CA ILE A 63 -25.75 2.84 19.65
C ILE A 63 -24.78 3.08 20.82
N VAL A 64 -24.61 4.34 21.24
CA VAL A 64 -23.67 4.71 22.32
C VAL A 64 -24.39 4.81 23.67
N GLY A 65 -25.70 5.02 23.66
CA GLY A 65 -26.50 5.29 24.87
C GLY A 65 -26.38 6.73 25.34
N SER A 66 -27.49 7.27 25.86
CA SER A 66 -27.58 8.68 26.29
C SER A 66 -26.59 9.08 27.39
N LYS A 67 -26.15 8.12 28.22
CA LYS A 67 -25.21 8.36 29.32
C LYS A 67 -23.77 8.59 28.86
N GLU A 68 -23.34 7.90 27.80
CA GLU A 68 -21.96 7.99 27.29
C GLU A 68 -21.81 9.03 26.18
N PHE A 69 -22.92 9.52 25.60
CA PHE A 69 -22.94 10.40 24.43
C PHE A 69 -21.97 11.60 24.54
N VAL A 70 -22.00 12.35 25.65
CA VAL A 70 -21.15 13.53 25.82
C VAL A 70 -19.68 13.15 25.91
N LYS A 71 -19.35 12.10 26.67
CA LYS A 71 -17.96 11.59 26.79
C LYS A 71 -17.46 11.11 25.44
N PHE A 72 -18.30 10.38 24.70
CA PHE A 72 -17.98 9.86 23.38
C PHE A 72 -17.69 10.98 22.37
N LYS A 73 -18.59 11.97 22.25
CA LYS A 73 -18.40 13.09 21.32
C LYS A 73 -17.18 13.95 21.68
N LEU A 74 -16.92 14.14 22.97
CA LEU A 74 -15.72 14.84 23.43
C LEU A 74 -14.45 14.06 23.06
N ALA A 75 -14.42 12.75 23.31
CA ALA A 75 -13.29 11.90 22.96
C ALA A 75 -13.06 11.83 21.45
N MET A 76 -14.13 11.78 20.65
CA MET A 76 -14.06 11.84 19.19
C MET A 76 -13.43 13.16 18.72
N SER A 77 -13.83 14.28 19.32
CA SER A 77 -13.24 15.59 19.01
C SER A 77 -11.74 15.62 19.33
N TYR A 78 -11.32 15.04 20.48
CA TYR A 78 -9.89 14.88 20.79
C TYR A 78 -9.18 13.95 19.80
N PHE A 79 -9.85 12.89 19.35
CA PHE A 79 -9.31 11.95 18.37
C PHE A 79 -9.05 12.64 17.02
N ASP A 80 -10.00 13.43 16.53
CA ASP A 80 -9.89 14.20 15.28
C ASP A 80 -8.77 15.24 15.34
N LEU A 81 -8.58 15.86 16.51
CA LEU A 81 -7.47 16.77 16.79
C LEU A 81 -6.12 16.06 17.04
N LYS A 82 -6.07 14.72 16.91
CA LYS A 82 -4.87 13.88 17.11
C LYS A 82 -4.33 13.89 18.55
N GLU A 83 -5.20 14.15 19.51
CA GLU A 83 -4.94 14.12 20.96
C GLU A 83 -5.34 12.76 21.56
N TYR A 84 -4.75 11.69 21.02
CA TYR A 84 -5.20 10.31 21.27
C TYR A 84 -5.17 9.87 22.73
N GLN A 85 -4.22 10.35 23.53
CA GLN A 85 -4.15 10.01 24.96
C GLN A 85 -5.33 10.57 25.74
N ARG A 86 -5.79 11.79 25.41
CA ARG A 86 -6.97 12.40 26.03
C ARG A 86 -8.22 11.62 25.63
N ALA A 87 -8.38 11.32 24.34
CA ALA A 87 -9.49 10.52 23.86
C ALA A 87 -9.58 9.16 24.59
N ALA A 88 -8.45 8.48 24.76
CA ALA A 88 -8.38 7.22 25.52
C ALA A 88 -8.79 7.39 26.99
N TYR A 89 -8.30 8.44 27.68
CA TYR A 89 -8.60 8.67 29.09
C TYR A 89 -10.10 8.88 29.36
N TYR A 90 -10.77 9.70 28.56
CA TYR A 90 -12.20 9.99 28.77
C TYR A 90 -13.14 8.80 28.51
N LEU A 91 -12.66 7.79 27.80
CA LEU A 91 -13.42 6.59 27.44
C LEU A 91 -13.10 5.36 28.30
N GLU A 92 -12.24 5.48 29.31
CA GLU A 92 -11.78 4.34 30.11
C GLU A 92 -12.93 3.61 30.85
N ASP A 93 -13.92 4.36 31.33
CA ASP A 93 -15.08 3.82 32.06
C ASP A 93 -16.29 3.51 31.15
N CYS A 94 -16.16 3.65 29.83
CA CYS A 94 -17.28 3.47 28.90
C CYS A 94 -17.39 1.99 28.46
N GLU A 95 -18.62 1.48 28.41
CA GLU A 95 -18.91 0.07 28.13
C GLU A 95 -19.51 -0.16 26.74
N SER A 96 -20.08 0.88 26.09
CA SER A 96 -20.64 0.70 24.75
C SER A 96 -19.56 0.30 23.74
N GLN A 97 -19.96 -0.50 22.74
CA GLN A 97 -19.02 -1.06 21.76
C GLN A 97 -18.24 0.03 20.99
N PRO A 98 -18.87 1.12 20.49
CA PRO A 98 -18.12 2.19 19.81
C PRO A 98 -17.19 2.95 20.76
N SER A 99 -17.61 3.23 22.00
CA SER A 99 -16.76 3.88 23.01
C SER A 99 -15.55 3.04 23.35
N TYR A 100 -15.75 1.74 23.57
CA TYR A 100 -14.68 0.79 23.87
C TYR A 100 -13.71 0.64 22.68
N PHE A 101 -14.24 0.56 21.45
CA PHE A 101 -13.42 0.58 20.25
C PHE A 101 -12.57 1.84 20.18
N LEU A 102 -13.19 3.02 20.30
CA LEU A 102 -12.49 4.30 20.18
C LEU A 102 -11.45 4.46 21.28
N HIS A 103 -11.70 3.95 22.49
CA HIS A 103 -10.72 3.88 23.57
C HIS A 103 -9.45 3.09 23.18
N ILE A 104 -9.62 1.85 22.72
CA ILE A 104 -8.49 0.99 22.32
C ILE A 104 -7.79 1.55 21.09
N TYR A 105 -8.57 2.00 20.10
CA TYR A 105 -8.03 2.56 18.87
C TYR A 105 -7.24 3.85 19.15
N SER A 106 -7.71 4.68 20.08
CA SER A 106 -6.95 5.84 20.57
C SER A 106 -5.66 5.43 21.27
N LYS A 107 -5.68 4.40 22.13
CA LYS A 107 -4.44 3.85 22.74
C LYS A 107 -3.46 3.38 21.68
N TYR A 108 -3.94 2.63 20.68
CA TYR A 108 -3.12 2.18 19.55
C TYR A 108 -2.51 3.36 18.77
N MET A 109 -3.33 4.36 18.39
CA MET A 109 -2.87 5.54 17.65
C MET A 109 -1.89 6.39 18.45
N ALA A 110 -2.06 6.49 19.78
CA ALA A 110 -1.11 7.15 20.67
C ALA A 110 0.27 6.46 20.66
N ILE A 111 0.29 5.12 20.71
CA ILE A 111 1.53 4.33 20.61
C ILE A 111 2.20 4.55 19.25
N MET A 112 1.43 4.54 18.17
CA MET A 112 1.94 4.77 16.82
C MET A 112 2.51 6.18 16.65
N LYS A 113 1.83 7.21 17.19
CA LYS A 113 2.31 8.60 17.18
C LYS A 113 3.62 8.74 17.95
N LYS A 114 3.70 8.24 19.19
CA LYS A 114 4.94 8.27 19.99
C LYS A 114 6.11 7.59 19.26
N ASN A 115 5.87 6.46 18.61
CA ASN A 115 6.91 5.79 17.82
C ASN A 115 7.36 6.61 16.60
N ALA A 116 6.43 7.26 15.91
CA ALA A 116 6.77 8.12 14.77
C ALA A 116 7.62 9.32 15.21
N ASP A 117 7.23 9.98 16.32
CA ASP A 117 7.96 11.10 16.90
C ASP A 117 9.36 10.66 17.34
N ASN A 118 9.46 9.55 18.07
CA ASN A 118 10.75 9.01 18.54
C ASN A 118 11.67 8.55 17.39
N LYS A 119 11.13 8.02 16.30
CA LYS A 119 11.92 7.64 15.12
C LYS A 119 12.55 8.84 14.41
N ALA A 120 11.90 10.01 14.45
CA ALA A 120 12.47 11.23 13.92
C ALA A 120 13.75 11.64 14.68
N ASP A 121 13.81 11.31 15.98
CA ASP A 121 14.90 11.70 16.88
C ASP A 121 15.99 10.61 17.06
N LEU A 122 15.64 9.31 16.97
CA LEU A 122 16.49 8.20 17.44
C LEU A 122 17.31 7.45 16.37
N PHE A 123 17.52 7.98 15.16
CA PHE A 123 18.36 7.36 14.11
C PHE A 123 18.17 5.84 13.97
N ASN A 124 16.93 5.37 13.84
CA ASN A 124 16.54 3.97 13.60
C ASN A 124 16.68 2.96 14.75
N ASN A 125 16.91 3.39 16.00
CA ASN A 125 16.81 2.45 17.14
C ASN A 125 15.34 2.15 17.50
N ILE A 126 15.05 0.88 17.78
CA ILE A 126 13.72 0.45 18.25
C ILE A 126 13.53 0.95 19.67
N ASP A 127 12.52 1.81 19.88
CA ASP A 127 12.14 2.28 21.21
C ASP A 127 11.62 1.10 22.07
N PRO A 128 12.30 0.74 23.18
CA PRO A 128 11.82 -0.32 24.08
C PRO A 128 10.42 -0.05 24.63
N ASP A 129 10.06 1.22 24.84
CA ASP A 129 8.74 1.61 25.35
C ASP A 129 7.63 1.28 24.34
N TYR A 130 7.93 1.35 23.04
CA TYR A 130 6.97 1.04 21.98
C TYR A 130 6.53 -0.42 22.03
N LEU A 131 7.49 -1.35 22.14
CA LEU A 131 7.18 -2.78 22.22
C LEU A 131 6.45 -3.13 23.52
N ASN A 132 6.85 -2.55 24.65
CA ASN A 132 6.18 -2.76 25.93
C ASN A 132 4.72 -2.28 25.90
N SER A 133 4.48 -1.11 25.32
CA SER A 133 3.12 -0.54 25.19
C SER A 133 2.22 -1.40 24.28
N LEU A 134 2.76 -1.88 23.15
CA LEU A 134 2.02 -2.81 22.27
C LEU A 134 1.71 -4.14 22.97
N GLN A 135 2.65 -4.69 23.74
CA GLN A 135 2.44 -5.95 24.44
C GLN A 135 1.40 -5.81 25.56
N SER A 136 1.35 -4.67 26.25
CA SER A 136 0.30 -4.33 27.21
C SER A 136 -1.08 -4.21 26.54
N LEU A 137 -1.15 -3.58 25.37
CA LEU A 137 -2.39 -3.50 24.61
C LEU A 137 -2.84 -4.88 24.12
N ARG A 138 -1.90 -5.72 23.66
CA ARG A 138 -2.15 -7.10 23.27
C ARG A 138 -2.73 -7.93 24.42
N SER A 139 -2.17 -7.84 25.63
CA SER A 139 -2.67 -8.62 26.78
C SER A 139 -4.08 -8.22 27.19
N THR A 140 -4.41 -6.92 27.08
CA THR A 140 -5.76 -6.41 27.33
C THR A 140 -6.75 -6.96 26.31
N LEU A 141 -6.40 -6.88 25.03
CA LEU A 141 -7.24 -7.37 23.93
C LEU A 141 -7.37 -8.90 23.93
N SER A 142 -6.31 -9.64 24.22
CA SER A 142 -6.36 -11.10 24.28
C SER A 142 -7.28 -11.59 25.39
N SER A 143 -7.26 -10.96 26.58
CA SER A 143 -8.19 -11.27 27.68
C SER A 143 -9.65 -11.11 27.26
N LYS A 144 -9.95 -10.02 26.54
CA LYS A 144 -11.31 -9.71 26.05
C LYS A 144 -11.73 -10.63 24.89
N TYR A 145 -10.79 -10.99 24.04
CA TYR A 145 -10.99 -11.97 22.96
C TYR A 145 -11.40 -13.34 23.51
N TYR A 146 -10.67 -13.89 24.49
CA TYR A 146 -11.02 -15.18 25.11
C TYR A 146 -12.37 -15.15 25.83
N LYS A 147 -12.78 -13.99 26.34
CA LYS A 147 -14.11 -13.77 26.93
C LYS A 147 -15.22 -13.56 25.87
N LYS A 148 -14.91 -13.54 24.58
CA LYS A 148 -15.83 -13.24 23.46
C LYS A 148 -16.53 -11.89 23.60
N GLN A 149 -15.83 -10.88 24.11
CA GLN A 149 -16.36 -9.53 24.33
C GLN A 149 -15.95 -8.53 23.23
N LEU A 150 -15.20 -8.98 22.21
CA LEU A 150 -14.79 -8.14 21.08
C LEU A 150 -15.76 -8.27 19.92
N ASP A 151 -16.24 -7.14 19.42
CA ASP A 151 -16.97 -7.06 18.15
C ASP A 151 -16.00 -7.13 16.95
N ALA A 152 -16.53 -7.10 15.73
CA ALA A 152 -15.73 -7.19 14.50
C ALA A 152 -14.66 -6.08 14.40
N PHE A 153 -14.95 -4.89 14.93
CA PHE A 153 -14.04 -3.75 14.95
C PHE A 153 -12.94 -3.92 16.02
N GLY A 154 -13.28 -4.44 17.20
CA GLY A 154 -12.31 -4.80 18.22
C GLY A 154 -11.36 -5.92 17.76
N LEU A 155 -11.87 -6.90 17.03
CA LEU A 155 -11.05 -7.94 16.38
C LEU A 155 -10.09 -7.34 15.34
N TYR A 156 -10.53 -6.35 14.57
CA TYR A 156 -9.67 -5.61 13.63
C TYR A 156 -8.49 -4.93 14.34
N VAL A 157 -8.73 -4.19 15.43
CA VAL A 157 -7.65 -3.55 16.20
C VAL A 157 -6.71 -4.59 16.80
N TYR A 158 -7.25 -5.69 17.32
CA TYR A 158 -6.44 -6.78 17.85
C TYR A 158 -5.53 -7.39 16.80
N ALA A 159 -6.04 -7.62 15.59
CA ALA A 159 -5.24 -8.11 14.47
C ALA A 159 -4.13 -7.14 14.06
N ILE A 160 -4.39 -5.83 14.02
CA ILE A 160 -3.34 -4.85 13.70
C ILE A 160 -2.24 -4.85 14.76
N VAL A 161 -2.59 -4.94 16.05
CA VAL A 161 -1.60 -5.04 17.13
C VAL A 161 -0.73 -6.29 16.96
N LEU A 162 -1.34 -7.44 16.65
CA LEU A 162 -0.60 -8.68 16.36
C LEU A 162 0.29 -8.56 15.12
N ASN A 163 -0.20 -7.90 14.06
CA ASN A 163 0.58 -7.63 12.85
C ASN A 163 1.83 -6.79 13.18
N LYS A 164 1.69 -5.71 13.97
CA LYS A 164 2.84 -4.90 14.42
C LYS A 164 3.82 -5.67 15.31
N LEU A 165 3.35 -6.67 16.06
CA LEU A 165 4.18 -7.59 16.84
C LEU A 165 4.74 -8.77 16.01
N LYS A 166 4.53 -8.78 14.68
CA LYS A 166 4.99 -9.81 13.74
C LYS A 166 4.40 -11.20 13.99
N LEU A 167 3.23 -11.28 14.62
CA LEU A 167 2.49 -12.52 14.88
C LEU A 167 1.47 -12.76 13.77
N TYR A 168 1.97 -13.08 12.57
CA TYR A 168 1.16 -13.07 11.35
C TYR A 168 0.05 -14.13 11.32
N ASP A 169 0.33 -15.37 11.76
CA ASP A 169 -0.66 -16.45 11.71
C ASP A 169 -1.84 -16.21 12.66
N GLU A 170 -1.56 -15.72 13.88
CA GLU A 170 -2.60 -15.29 14.82
C GLU A 170 -3.42 -14.13 14.23
N ALA A 171 -2.76 -13.14 13.64
CA ALA A 171 -3.43 -11.99 13.03
C ALA A 171 -4.36 -12.39 11.88
N ILE A 172 -3.93 -13.32 11.01
CA ILE A 172 -4.75 -13.83 9.90
C ILE A 172 -6.03 -14.48 10.42
N ASN A 173 -5.93 -15.37 11.42
CA ASN A 173 -7.08 -16.05 11.97
C ASN A 173 -8.12 -15.08 12.55
N ILE A 174 -7.65 -14.04 13.25
CA ILE A 174 -8.51 -13.04 13.86
C ILE A 174 -9.16 -12.13 12.82
N LEU A 175 -8.45 -11.81 11.73
CA LEU A 175 -9.03 -11.07 10.60
C LEU A 175 -10.11 -11.88 9.90
N ILE A 176 -9.93 -13.19 9.72
CA ILE A 176 -10.98 -14.07 9.18
C ILE A 176 -12.23 -14.01 10.06
N GLU A 177 -12.07 -14.01 11.38
CA GLU A 177 -13.19 -13.86 12.31
C GLU A 177 -13.86 -12.48 12.22
N SER A 178 -13.08 -11.41 12.10
CA SER A 178 -13.58 -10.04 11.89
C SER A 178 -14.37 -9.93 10.58
N ILE A 179 -13.88 -10.55 9.51
CA ILE A 179 -14.45 -10.54 8.16
C ILE A 179 -15.78 -11.32 8.06
N LYS A 180 -16.17 -12.08 9.09
CA LYS A 180 -17.56 -12.59 9.20
C LYS A 180 -18.60 -11.46 9.13
N ARG A 181 -18.21 -10.23 9.49
CA ARG A 181 -18.91 -9.00 9.07
C ARG A 181 -18.24 -8.48 7.78
N PRO A 182 -18.75 -8.86 6.59
CA PRO A 182 -18.05 -8.62 5.33
C PRO A 182 -17.99 -7.14 4.96
N SER A 183 -18.85 -6.30 5.53
CA SER A 183 -18.90 -4.86 5.30
C SER A 183 -17.71 -4.09 5.87
N LEU A 184 -16.78 -4.73 6.60
CA LEU A 184 -15.62 -4.08 7.22
C LEU A 184 -14.37 -4.06 6.31
N TRP A 185 -14.29 -3.10 5.38
CA TRP A 185 -13.23 -3.03 4.36
C TRP A 185 -11.80 -2.98 4.93
N CYS A 186 -11.59 -2.33 6.07
CA CYS A 186 -10.26 -2.23 6.67
C CYS A 186 -9.69 -3.59 7.09
N SER A 187 -10.53 -4.54 7.51
CA SER A 187 -10.08 -5.91 7.82
C SER A 187 -9.64 -6.67 6.58
N TRP A 188 -10.30 -6.44 5.43
CA TRP A 188 -9.89 -7.03 4.15
C TRP A 188 -8.54 -6.50 3.67
N ILE A 189 -8.31 -5.18 3.76
CA ILE A 189 -7.03 -4.58 3.38
C ILE A 189 -5.89 -5.10 4.25
N GLU A 190 -6.08 -5.12 5.57
CA GLU A 190 -5.07 -5.63 6.49
C GLU A 190 -4.78 -7.11 6.23
N LEU A 191 -5.81 -7.93 5.96
CA LEU A 191 -5.63 -9.32 5.57
C LEU A 191 -4.82 -9.44 4.27
N ALA A 192 -5.11 -8.60 3.27
CA ALA A 192 -4.40 -8.62 2.00
C ALA A 192 -2.90 -8.33 2.18
N SER A 193 -2.55 -7.43 3.10
CA SER A 193 -1.14 -7.13 3.42
C SER A 193 -0.38 -8.31 4.05
N LEU A 194 -1.10 -9.25 4.68
CA LEU A 194 -0.53 -10.44 5.33
C LEU A 194 -0.38 -11.63 4.39
N VAL A 195 -1.12 -11.66 3.28
CA VAL A 195 -1.05 -12.75 2.29
C VAL A 195 0.25 -12.63 1.48
N LYS A 196 1.20 -13.52 1.74
CA LYS A 196 2.53 -13.51 1.11
C LYS A 196 2.73 -14.60 0.07
N SER A 197 1.86 -15.60 0.01
CA SER A 197 1.99 -16.73 -0.93
C SER A 197 0.66 -17.07 -1.62
N ILE A 198 0.76 -17.69 -2.79
CA ILE A 198 -0.41 -18.17 -3.54
C ILE A 198 -1.12 -19.29 -2.77
N GLU A 199 -0.36 -20.12 -2.03
CA GLU A 199 -0.91 -21.20 -1.21
C GLU A 199 -1.80 -20.68 -0.08
N THR A 200 -1.36 -19.63 0.62
CA THR A 200 -2.16 -18.97 1.66
C THR A 200 -3.38 -18.29 1.06
N LEU A 201 -3.26 -17.66 -0.11
CA LEU A 201 -4.42 -17.09 -0.81
C LEU A 201 -5.46 -18.17 -1.17
N ASN A 202 -5.01 -19.32 -1.69
CA ASN A 202 -5.90 -20.41 -2.09
C ASN A 202 -6.60 -21.03 -0.88
N SER A 203 -5.91 -21.25 0.24
CA SER A 203 -6.52 -21.79 1.46
C SER A 203 -7.61 -20.85 2.00
N LEU A 204 -7.36 -19.53 1.99
CA LEU A 204 -8.35 -18.53 2.38
C LEU A 204 -9.55 -18.47 1.43
N ASN A 205 -9.30 -18.54 0.12
CA ASN A 205 -10.33 -18.40 -0.89
C ASN A 205 -11.36 -19.54 -0.88
N HIS A 206 -10.90 -20.78 -0.66
CA HIS A 206 -11.76 -21.96 -0.82
C HIS A 206 -12.80 -22.12 0.29
N ASN A 207 -12.49 -21.85 1.57
CA ASN A 207 -13.40 -22.18 2.68
C ASN A 207 -13.52 -21.13 3.80
N ALA A 208 -12.63 -20.14 3.88
CA ALA A 208 -12.58 -19.25 5.05
C ALA A 208 -13.36 -17.93 4.87
N LEU A 209 -13.41 -17.41 3.63
CA LEU A 209 -13.92 -16.06 3.37
C LEU A 209 -15.37 -16.05 2.86
N PRO A 210 -16.23 -15.12 3.34
CA PRO A 210 -17.62 -15.02 2.91
C PRO A 210 -17.72 -14.66 1.43
N GLN A 211 -18.78 -15.14 0.78
CA GLN A 211 -19.08 -14.82 -0.62
C GLN A 211 -19.72 -13.42 -0.70
N HIS A 212 -18.87 -12.40 -0.72
CA HIS A 212 -19.25 -10.99 -0.72
C HIS A 212 -18.57 -10.24 -1.87
N TRP A 213 -19.16 -9.18 -2.40
CA TRP A 213 -18.56 -8.42 -3.51
C TRP A 213 -17.19 -7.85 -3.14
N MET A 214 -16.99 -7.39 -1.89
CA MET A 214 -15.68 -6.91 -1.41
C MET A 214 -14.57 -7.97 -1.49
N LYS A 215 -14.91 -9.27 -1.51
CA LYS A 215 -13.93 -10.35 -1.69
C LYS A 215 -13.22 -10.24 -3.04
N ASP A 216 -13.90 -9.79 -4.09
CA ASP A 216 -13.27 -9.61 -5.41
C ASP A 216 -12.16 -8.53 -5.33
N LEU A 217 -12.41 -7.41 -4.66
CA LEU A 217 -11.43 -6.33 -4.46
C LEU A 217 -10.26 -6.77 -3.55
N PHE A 218 -10.56 -7.57 -2.52
CA PHE A 218 -9.53 -8.22 -1.71
C PHE A 218 -8.63 -9.13 -2.56
N LEU A 219 -9.22 -9.99 -3.40
CA LEU A 219 -8.45 -10.87 -4.29
C LEU A 219 -7.58 -10.06 -5.26
N ALA A 220 -8.12 -8.98 -5.83
CA ALA A 220 -7.36 -8.09 -6.71
C ALA A 220 -6.14 -7.47 -6.00
N ASN A 221 -6.30 -7.01 -4.76
CA ASN A 221 -5.18 -6.51 -3.94
C ASN A 221 -4.14 -7.60 -3.64
N CYS A 222 -4.58 -8.82 -3.28
CA CYS A 222 -3.68 -9.94 -3.07
C CYS A 222 -2.92 -10.33 -4.35
N TYR A 223 -3.59 -10.32 -5.50
CA TYR A 223 -2.95 -10.60 -6.78
C TYR A 223 -1.86 -9.57 -7.12
N MET A 224 -2.09 -8.30 -6.85
CA MET A 224 -1.05 -7.27 -7.00
C MET A 224 0.17 -7.54 -6.10
N GLU A 225 -0.04 -7.87 -4.82
CA GLU A 225 1.05 -8.18 -3.86
C GLU A 225 1.81 -9.49 -4.18
N LEU A 226 1.21 -10.36 -5.00
CA LEU A 226 1.79 -11.61 -5.51
C LEU A 226 2.35 -11.46 -6.93
N SER A 227 2.42 -10.25 -7.47
CA SER A 227 2.89 -9.96 -8.85
C SER A 227 2.03 -10.56 -9.98
N LEU A 228 0.78 -10.89 -9.68
CA LEU A 228 -0.25 -11.38 -10.63
C LEU A 228 -1.12 -10.20 -11.11
N SER A 229 -0.50 -9.27 -11.84
CA SER A 229 -1.14 -7.99 -12.17
C SER A 229 -2.22 -8.09 -13.25
N GLU A 230 -2.15 -9.08 -14.14
CA GLU A 230 -3.16 -9.32 -15.18
C GLU A 230 -4.50 -9.78 -14.59
N GLU A 231 -4.45 -10.68 -13.59
CA GLU A 231 -5.63 -11.18 -12.89
C GLU A 231 -6.30 -10.07 -12.08
N ALA A 232 -5.51 -9.20 -11.45
CA ALA A 232 -6.01 -8.02 -10.76
C ALA A 232 -6.71 -7.05 -11.73
N LEU A 233 -6.10 -6.77 -12.89
CA LEU A 233 -6.70 -5.92 -13.93
C LEU A 233 -8.03 -6.46 -14.45
N ASN A 234 -8.13 -7.79 -14.64
CA ASN A 234 -9.38 -8.40 -15.07
C ASN A 234 -10.51 -8.10 -14.09
N ILE A 235 -10.27 -8.26 -12.77
CA ILE A 235 -11.26 -7.92 -11.75
C ILE A 235 -11.65 -6.43 -11.82
N TYR A 236 -10.67 -5.52 -11.84
CA TYR A 236 -10.95 -4.08 -11.90
C TYR A 236 -11.68 -3.65 -13.18
N SER A 237 -11.40 -4.31 -14.31
CA SER A 237 -12.10 -4.06 -15.58
C SER A 237 -13.59 -4.41 -15.49
N VAL A 238 -13.94 -5.52 -14.81
CA VAL A 238 -15.34 -5.92 -14.59
C VAL A 238 -16.04 -4.93 -13.67
N TYR A 239 -15.36 -4.44 -12.63
CA TYR A 239 -15.91 -3.37 -11.78
C TYR A 239 -16.21 -2.09 -12.58
N CYS A 240 -15.31 -1.68 -13.48
CA CYS A 240 -15.55 -0.53 -14.35
C CYS A 240 -16.78 -0.74 -15.24
N GLN A 241 -16.92 -1.92 -15.87
CA GLN A 241 -18.06 -2.26 -16.73
C GLN A 241 -19.40 -2.30 -15.98
N LYS A 242 -19.36 -2.61 -14.68
CA LYS A 242 -20.55 -2.73 -13.82
C LYS A 242 -20.99 -1.41 -13.17
N GLY A 243 -20.38 -0.27 -13.51
CA GLY A 243 -20.82 1.06 -13.04
C GLY A 243 -19.86 1.76 -12.09
N PHE A 244 -18.68 1.20 -11.82
CA PHE A 244 -17.63 1.86 -11.04
C PHE A 244 -16.55 2.52 -11.91
N ALA A 245 -16.87 2.88 -13.17
CA ALA A 245 -15.91 3.42 -14.13
C ALA A 245 -15.25 4.74 -13.68
N LYS A 246 -15.97 5.55 -12.89
CA LYS A 246 -15.49 6.82 -12.32
C LYS A 246 -14.84 6.69 -10.94
N SER A 247 -14.70 5.46 -10.42
CA SER A 247 -14.08 5.25 -9.10
C SER A 247 -12.58 5.55 -9.15
N ILE A 248 -12.17 6.60 -8.43
CA ILE A 248 -10.77 7.01 -8.31
C ILE A 248 -9.93 5.90 -7.68
N TYR A 249 -10.47 5.19 -6.68
CA TYR A 249 -9.81 4.05 -6.06
C TYR A 249 -9.51 2.94 -7.08
N ILE A 250 -10.52 2.49 -7.85
CA ILE A 250 -10.34 1.41 -8.83
C ILE A 250 -9.37 1.85 -9.93
N LYS A 251 -9.51 3.06 -10.46
CA LYS A 251 -8.61 3.60 -11.48
C LYS A 251 -7.17 3.71 -10.95
N SER A 252 -6.98 4.13 -9.71
CA SER A 252 -5.67 4.17 -9.06
C SER A 252 -5.03 2.78 -8.93
N GLN A 253 -5.81 1.75 -8.56
CA GLN A 253 -5.27 0.38 -8.52
C GLN A 253 -4.97 -0.16 -9.92
N MET A 254 -5.81 0.13 -10.93
CA MET A 254 -5.50 -0.21 -12.32
C MET A 254 -4.20 0.43 -12.80
N ALA A 255 -3.98 1.71 -12.48
CA ALA A 255 -2.75 2.42 -12.83
C ALA A 255 -1.51 1.74 -12.20
N LYS A 256 -1.60 1.28 -10.94
CA LYS A 256 -0.54 0.46 -10.33
C LYS A 256 -0.31 -0.86 -11.05
N CYS A 257 -1.37 -1.53 -11.50
CA CYS A 257 -1.21 -2.76 -12.29
C CYS A 257 -0.51 -2.47 -13.63
N TYR A 258 -0.89 -1.40 -14.33
CA TYR A 258 -0.24 -0.99 -15.57
C TYR A 258 1.24 -0.63 -15.35
N ASP A 259 1.57 0.09 -14.27
CA ASP A 259 2.97 0.35 -13.87
C ASP A 259 3.73 -0.95 -13.60
N ASN A 260 3.13 -1.89 -12.87
CA ASN A 260 3.73 -3.20 -12.60
C ASN A 260 3.99 -4.01 -13.88
N LEU A 261 3.08 -3.95 -14.86
CA LEU A 261 3.20 -4.57 -16.18
C LEU A 261 4.10 -3.79 -17.15
N ARG A 262 4.53 -2.57 -16.78
CA ARG A 262 5.31 -1.64 -17.61
C ARG A 262 4.56 -1.10 -18.83
N GLU A 263 3.25 -1.06 -18.73
CA GLU A 263 2.35 -0.41 -19.69
C GLU A 263 2.27 1.09 -19.39
N GLY A 264 3.39 1.80 -19.65
CA GLY A 264 3.54 3.20 -19.27
C GLY A 264 2.55 4.14 -19.95
N ARG A 265 2.08 3.81 -21.17
CA ARG A 265 1.11 4.64 -21.91
C ARG A 265 -0.28 4.54 -21.29
N GLU A 266 -0.73 3.33 -21.00
CA GLU A 266 -2.00 2.99 -20.36
C GLU A 266 -2.04 3.56 -18.93
N CYS A 267 -0.92 3.45 -18.20
CA CYS A 267 -0.76 4.04 -16.89
C CYS A 267 -0.90 5.58 -16.94
N LYS A 268 -0.19 6.24 -17.87
CA LYS A 268 -0.29 7.69 -18.11
C LYS A 268 -1.73 8.13 -18.40
N GLN A 269 -2.41 7.47 -19.34
CA GLN A 269 -3.81 7.78 -19.68
C GLN A 269 -4.76 7.62 -18.50
N THR A 270 -4.54 6.59 -17.68
CA THR A 270 -5.37 6.34 -16.48
C THR A 270 -5.18 7.46 -15.44
N PHE A 271 -3.95 7.91 -15.20
CA PHE A 271 -3.69 9.03 -14.29
C PHE A 271 -4.18 10.38 -14.83
N GLU A 272 -4.07 10.63 -16.14
CA GLU A 272 -4.67 11.80 -16.77
C GLU A 272 -6.20 11.82 -16.60
N PHE A 273 -6.85 10.65 -16.67
CA PHE A 273 -8.28 10.52 -16.39
C PHE A 273 -8.59 10.80 -14.91
N ILE A 274 -7.81 10.26 -13.97
CA ILE A 274 -7.97 10.54 -12.53
C ILE A 274 -7.85 12.04 -12.25
N ARG A 275 -6.83 12.72 -12.79
CA ARG A 275 -6.62 14.16 -12.59
C ARG A 275 -7.74 15.02 -13.17
N LYS A 276 -8.41 14.56 -14.25
CA LYS A 276 -9.59 15.24 -14.79
C LYS A 276 -10.82 15.10 -13.87
N LEU A 277 -10.95 13.96 -13.17
CA LEU A 277 -12.04 13.73 -12.23
C LEU A 277 -11.81 14.45 -10.89
N ASP A 278 -10.59 14.39 -10.37
CA ASP A 278 -10.20 15.02 -9.11
C ASP A 278 -8.83 15.71 -9.26
N PRO A 279 -8.82 17.01 -9.58
CA PRO A 279 -7.59 17.78 -9.76
C PRO A 279 -6.74 17.93 -8.50
N TYR A 280 -7.34 17.76 -7.31
CA TYR A 280 -6.68 17.95 -6.02
C TYR A 280 -6.17 16.63 -5.42
N ASN A 281 -6.40 15.50 -6.09
CA ASN A 281 -5.94 14.21 -5.61
C ASN A 281 -4.42 14.04 -5.78
N LEU A 282 -3.72 13.88 -4.66
CA LEU A 282 -2.30 13.55 -4.62
C LEU A 282 -2.01 12.07 -4.33
N ASP A 283 -3.05 11.25 -4.12
CA ASP A 283 -2.87 9.83 -3.83
C ASP A 283 -2.32 9.11 -5.08
N PHE A 284 -1.21 8.39 -4.92
CA PHE A 284 -0.51 7.63 -5.97
C PHE A 284 0.06 8.45 -7.14
N MET A 285 0.10 9.78 -7.03
CA MET A 285 0.69 10.66 -8.05
C MET A 285 2.22 10.56 -8.12
N ASP A 286 2.86 9.97 -7.12
CA ASP A 286 4.25 9.55 -7.14
C ASP A 286 4.51 8.52 -8.26
N ILE A 287 3.62 7.55 -8.44
CA ILE A 287 3.70 6.56 -9.53
C ILE A 287 3.54 7.25 -10.89
N TYR A 288 2.59 8.17 -11.00
CA TYR A 288 2.43 8.98 -12.22
C TYR A 288 3.70 9.76 -12.54
N SER A 289 4.35 10.37 -11.53
CA SER A 289 5.61 11.09 -11.73
C SER A 289 6.76 10.17 -12.15
N ASN A 290 6.82 8.93 -11.65
CA ASN A 290 7.80 7.93 -12.10
C ASN A 290 7.57 7.57 -13.57
N VAL A 291 6.31 7.40 -13.99
CA VAL A 291 5.97 7.10 -15.39
C VAL A 291 6.34 8.28 -16.30
N LEU A 292 6.03 9.52 -15.90
CA LEU A 292 6.43 10.71 -16.65
C LEU A 292 7.96 10.86 -16.74
N PHE A 293 8.68 10.52 -15.67
CA PHE A 293 10.15 10.48 -15.67
C PHE A 293 10.69 9.45 -16.67
N VAL A 294 10.16 8.22 -16.65
CA VAL A 294 10.58 7.14 -17.57
C VAL A 294 10.23 7.47 -19.04
N LEU A 295 9.14 8.20 -19.27
CA LEU A 295 8.76 8.67 -20.61
C LEU A 295 9.46 9.98 -21.03
N GLU A 296 10.33 10.54 -20.18
CA GLU A 296 11.07 11.81 -20.41
C GLU A 296 10.15 13.02 -20.70
N GLU A 297 8.95 13.04 -20.09
CA GLU A 297 7.94 14.08 -20.30
C GLU A 297 8.19 15.32 -19.41
N HIS A 298 9.22 16.10 -19.75
CA HIS A 298 9.68 17.25 -18.95
C HIS A 298 8.58 18.27 -18.61
N VAL A 299 7.74 18.62 -19.59
CA VAL A 299 6.72 19.66 -19.42
C VAL A 299 5.61 19.20 -18.48
N GLN A 300 5.11 17.98 -18.69
CA GLN A 300 4.03 17.45 -17.86
C GLN A 300 4.48 17.22 -16.42
N LEU A 301 5.72 16.74 -16.23
CA LEU A 301 6.28 16.55 -14.89
C LEU A 301 6.48 17.88 -14.15
N ALA A 302 6.90 18.94 -14.86
CA ALA A 302 7.02 20.28 -14.28
C ALA A 302 5.66 20.83 -13.80
N ILE A 303 4.62 20.70 -14.62
CA ILE A 303 3.25 21.11 -14.28
C ILE A 303 2.78 20.33 -13.04
N LEU A 304 2.95 19.00 -13.04
CA LEU A 304 2.57 18.15 -11.91
C LEU A 304 3.30 18.55 -10.61
N ALA A 305 4.60 18.86 -10.69
CA ALA A 305 5.38 19.27 -9.54
C ALA A 305 4.95 20.63 -8.98
N GLN A 306 4.58 21.58 -9.85
CA GLN A 306 4.03 22.86 -9.44
C GLN A 306 2.67 22.68 -8.74
N GLU A 307 1.74 21.97 -9.36
CA GLU A 307 0.41 21.71 -8.79
C GLU A 307 0.51 20.98 -7.45
N ALA A 308 1.36 19.95 -7.34
CA ALA A 308 1.55 19.23 -6.08
C ALA A 308 2.06 20.13 -4.95
N CYS A 309 2.90 21.12 -5.27
CA CYS A 309 3.40 22.10 -4.31
C CYS A 309 2.30 23.09 -3.87
N GLU A 310 1.39 23.47 -4.78
CA GLU A 310 0.25 24.35 -4.50
C GLU A 310 -0.83 23.65 -3.66
N ILE A 311 -1.07 22.36 -3.88
CA ILE A 311 -2.08 21.57 -3.17
C ILE A 311 -1.61 21.22 -1.74
N ASP A 312 -0.51 20.49 -1.62
CA ASP A 312 0.07 20.13 -0.32
C ASP A 312 1.57 19.84 -0.45
N LYS A 313 2.37 20.81 0.00
CA LYS A 313 3.83 20.74 -0.02
C LYS A 313 4.41 19.71 0.96
N TYR A 314 3.69 19.37 2.03
CA TYR A 314 4.22 18.56 3.14
C TYR A 314 3.70 17.11 3.11
N LYS A 315 3.32 16.64 1.93
CA LYS A 315 2.94 15.24 1.68
C LYS A 315 4.14 14.45 1.11
N PRO A 316 4.39 13.19 1.52
CA PRO A 316 5.47 12.37 0.99
C PRO A 316 5.42 12.21 -0.54
N GLU A 317 4.22 12.04 -1.07
CA GLU A 317 3.93 11.93 -2.51
C GLU A 317 4.41 13.20 -3.24
N SER A 318 4.04 14.40 -2.77
CA SER A 318 4.48 15.68 -3.35
C SER A 318 6.00 15.85 -3.33
N CYS A 319 6.64 15.48 -2.23
CA CYS A 319 8.10 15.49 -2.15
C CYS A 319 8.75 14.56 -3.18
N CYS A 320 8.17 13.38 -3.44
CA CYS A 320 8.68 12.46 -4.46
C CYS A 320 8.47 12.97 -5.87
N ILE A 321 7.31 13.57 -6.17
CA ILE A 321 7.03 14.21 -7.46
C ILE A 321 8.07 15.30 -7.75
N ILE A 322 8.32 16.18 -6.77
CA ILE A 322 9.30 17.26 -6.91
C ILE A 322 10.73 16.69 -7.00
N GLY A 323 11.03 15.61 -6.28
CA GLY A 323 12.30 14.89 -6.38
C GLY A 323 12.56 14.37 -7.80
N ASN A 324 11.56 13.71 -8.40
CA ASN A 324 11.61 13.23 -9.78
C ASN A 324 11.74 14.37 -10.80
N TYR A 325 11.05 15.49 -10.57
CA TYR A 325 11.22 16.69 -11.40
C TYR A 325 12.67 17.19 -11.39
N TYR A 326 13.28 17.35 -10.20
CA TYR A 326 14.68 17.79 -10.11
C TYR A 326 15.67 16.77 -10.66
N SER A 327 15.40 15.47 -10.48
CA SER A 327 16.17 14.39 -11.09
C SER A 327 16.18 14.50 -12.61
N LEU A 328 15.01 14.74 -13.22
CA LEU A 328 14.89 14.91 -14.67
C LEU A 328 15.58 16.18 -15.19
N GLN A 329 15.80 17.18 -14.34
CA GLN A 329 16.61 18.37 -14.64
C GLN A 329 18.12 18.18 -14.37
N ASN A 330 18.55 16.96 -14.00
CA ASN A 330 19.90 16.61 -13.58
C ASN A 330 20.40 17.35 -12.32
N GLU A 331 19.46 17.88 -11.51
CA GLU A 331 19.78 18.53 -10.22
C GLU A 331 19.72 17.52 -9.07
N HIS A 332 20.52 16.45 -9.14
CA HIS A 332 20.48 15.29 -8.25
C HIS A 332 20.61 15.64 -6.76
N HIS A 333 21.41 16.64 -6.39
CA HIS A 333 21.51 17.09 -5.00
C HIS A 333 20.19 17.63 -4.44
N LYS A 334 19.41 18.36 -5.26
CA LYS A 334 18.08 18.83 -4.85
C LYS A 334 17.11 17.67 -4.80
N ALA A 335 17.14 16.76 -5.77
CA ALA A 335 16.31 15.56 -5.77
C ALA A 335 16.49 14.74 -4.48
N VAL A 336 17.75 14.45 -4.09
CA VAL A 336 18.08 13.79 -2.81
C VAL A 336 17.49 14.54 -1.61
N SER A 337 17.61 15.87 -1.57
CA SER A 337 17.05 16.66 -0.47
C SER A 337 15.53 16.50 -0.36
N TYR A 338 14.82 16.45 -1.48
CA TYR A 338 13.37 16.23 -1.48
C TYR A 338 12.99 14.78 -1.11
N PHE A 339 13.72 13.77 -1.57
CA PHE A 339 13.49 12.40 -1.12
C PHE A 339 13.76 12.22 0.37
N GLN A 340 14.81 12.85 0.92
CA GLN A 340 15.03 12.89 2.36
C GLN A 340 13.89 13.58 3.12
N ARG A 341 13.29 14.63 2.55
CA ARG A 341 12.09 15.27 3.14
C ARG A 341 10.89 14.34 3.11
N ALA A 342 10.67 13.59 2.03
CA ALA A 342 9.63 12.56 1.96
C ALA A 342 9.81 11.51 3.08
N LEU A 343 11.04 11.06 3.31
CA LEU A 343 11.38 10.10 4.36
C LEU A 343 11.24 10.66 5.78
N LYS A 344 11.46 11.97 5.98
CA LYS A 344 11.18 12.63 7.27
C LYS A 344 9.68 12.70 7.58
N LEU A 345 8.85 12.89 6.54
CA LEU A 345 7.40 12.90 6.68
C LEU A 345 6.84 11.49 6.90
N ASN A 346 7.42 10.50 6.22
CA ASN A 346 7.09 9.09 6.39
C ASN A 346 8.34 8.22 6.20
N SER A 347 8.89 7.71 7.29
CA SER A 347 10.08 6.86 7.27
C SER A 347 9.89 5.54 6.52
N ASN A 348 8.63 5.10 6.44
CA ASN A 348 8.23 3.84 5.81
C ASN A 348 7.82 4.04 4.34
N TYR A 349 8.22 5.15 3.71
CA TYR A 349 7.92 5.40 2.31
C TYR A 349 8.94 4.71 1.40
N LEU A 350 8.59 3.50 0.96
CA LEU A 350 9.48 2.61 0.19
C LEU A 350 10.07 3.26 -1.06
N GLN A 351 9.25 3.95 -1.86
CA GLN A 351 9.70 4.51 -3.13
C GLN A 351 10.78 5.58 -2.95
N ALA A 352 10.70 6.39 -1.89
CA ALA A 352 11.69 7.44 -1.65
C ALA A 352 13.07 6.86 -1.32
N TRP A 353 13.16 5.72 -0.63
CA TRP A 353 14.44 5.03 -0.39
C TRP A 353 15.06 4.54 -1.69
N THR A 354 14.27 3.90 -2.55
CA THR A 354 14.75 3.42 -3.85
C THR A 354 15.19 4.57 -4.74
N LEU A 355 14.35 5.60 -4.92
CA LEU A 355 14.68 6.76 -5.76
C LEU A 355 15.90 7.53 -5.24
N MET A 356 16.02 7.71 -3.92
CA MET A 356 17.21 8.31 -3.32
C MET A 356 18.48 7.50 -3.61
N GLY A 357 18.38 6.16 -3.63
CA GLY A 357 19.47 5.29 -4.05
C GLY A 357 19.90 5.53 -5.50
N HIS A 358 18.95 5.74 -6.42
CA HIS A 358 19.24 6.07 -7.81
C HIS A 358 19.95 7.42 -7.92
N GLU A 359 19.49 8.45 -7.22
CA GLU A 359 20.14 9.76 -7.24
C GLU A 359 21.57 9.72 -6.68
N PHE A 360 21.82 8.92 -5.62
CA PHE A 360 23.17 8.73 -5.11
C PHE A 360 24.09 8.00 -6.10
N MET A 361 23.53 7.11 -6.93
CA MET A 361 24.28 6.47 -8.01
C MET A 361 24.71 7.48 -9.08
N GLU A 362 23.83 8.39 -9.48
CA GLU A 362 24.16 9.48 -10.42
C GLU A 362 25.21 10.44 -9.83
N LEU A 363 25.13 10.70 -8.52
CA LEU A 363 26.15 11.45 -7.78
C LEU A 363 27.46 10.68 -7.56
N LYS A 364 27.58 9.43 -8.04
CA LYS A 364 28.72 8.51 -7.83
C LYS A 364 29.04 8.24 -6.36
N ASN A 365 28.05 8.41 -5.48
CA ASN A 365 28.16 8.11 -4.05
C ASN A 365 27.60 6.71 -3.77
N SER A 366 28.38 5.69 -4.13
CA SER A 366 27.95 4.28 -4.02
C SER A 366 27.69 3.84 -2.57
N THR A 367 28.35 4.43 -1.57
CA THR A 367 28.16 4.04 -0.15
C THR A 367 26.78 4.46 0.35
N SER A 368 26.36 5.69 0.08
CA SER A 368 25.01 6.16 0.42
C SER A 368 23.93 5.51 -0.44
N ALA A 369 24.23 5.16 -1.70
CA ALA A 369 23.33 4.38 -2.54
C ALA A 369 23.05 3.00 -1.93
N ILE A 370 24.10 2.26 -1.54
CA ILE A 370 23.97 0.94 -0.88
C ILE A 370 23.10 1.06 0.37
N GLN A 371 23.37 2.04 1.25
CA GLN A 371 22.57 2.25 2.46
C GLN A 371 21.09 2.53 2.14
N SER A 372 20.81 3.30 1.09
CA SER A 372 19.44 3.64 0.71
C SER A 372 18.69 2.41 0.21
N TYR A 373 19.32 1.59 -0.64
CA TYR A 373 18.71 0.36 -1.12
C TYR A 373 18.58 -0.72 -0.03
N THR A 374 19.55 -0.84 0.89
CA THR A 374 19.40 -1.78 2.02
C THR A 374 18.22 -1.40 2.90
N ASN A 375 18.03 -0.11 3.18
CA ASN A 375 16.85 0.37 3.93
C ASN A 375 15.54 0.08 3.19
N ALA A 376 15.52 0.20 1.86
CA ALA A 376 14.35 -0.18 1.06
C ALA A 376 14.03 -1.68 1.18
N ILE A 377 15.04 -2.55 1.14
CA ILE A 377 14.90 -4.00 1.29
C ILE A 377 14.44 -4.38 2.70
N ASP A 378 14.99 -3.74 3.73
CA ASP A 378 14.61 -3.97 5.13
C ASP A 378 13.13 -3.60 5.37
N LEU A 379 12.64 -2.58 4.68
CA LEU A 379 11.23 -2.17 4.72
C LEU A 379 10.33 -3.13 3.92
N ASN A 380 10.71 -3.45 2.69
CA ASN A 380 9.99 -4.41 1.85
C ASN A 380 10.95 -5.28 1.04
N PRO A 381 11.17 -6.55 1.45
CA PRO A 381 12.08 -7.45 0.74
C PRO A 381 11.55 -7.88 -0.64
N LYS A 382 10.29 -7.58 -0.97
CA LYS A 382 9.70 -7.84 -2.28
C LYS A 382 9.96 -6.73 -3.31
N ASP A 383 10.58 -5.61 -2.93
CA ASP A 383 10.91 -4.56 -3.91
C ASP A 383 12.09 -4.98 -4.77
N TYR A 384 11.79 -5.50 -5.96
CA TYR A 384 12.79 -5.91 -6.94
C TYR A 384 13.70 -4.76 -7.38
N ARG A 385 13.23 -3.50 -7.34
CA ARG A 385 14.00 -2.33 -7.80
C ARG A 385 15.19 -2.07 -6.90
N ALA A 386 15.01 -2.21 -5.59
CA ALA A 386 16.11 -2.05 -4.63
C ALA A 386 17.16 -3.17 -4.77
N TRP A 387 16.73 -4.42 -4.97
CA TRP A 387 17.64 -5.54 -5.26
C TRP A 387 18.43 -5.32 -6.55
N TYR A 388 17.77 -4.85 -7.60
CA TYR A 388 18.41 -4.53 -8.87
C TYR A 388 19.39 -3.36 -8.73
N GLY A 389 19.00 -2.29 -8.04
CA GLY A 389 19.86 -1.13 -7.77
C GLY A 389 21.12 -1.48 -6.98
N LEU A 390 21.02 -2.38 -5.98
CA LEU A 390 22.21 -2.94 -5.33
C LEU A 390 23.09 -3.72 -6.30
N GLY A 391 22.49 -4.60 -7.12
CA GLY A 391 23.21 -5.36 -8.14
C GLY A 391 24.02 -4.46 -9.07
N GLN A 392 23.40 -3.38 -9.57
CA GLN A 392 24.04 -2.35 -10.40
C GLN A 392 25.15 -1.61 -9.65
N THR A 393 24.90 -1.25 -8.39
CA THR A 393 25.90 -0.55 -7.56
C THR A 393 27.15 -1.39 -7.34
N TYR A 394 27.00 -2.67 -7.01
CA TYR A 394 28.13 -3.59 -6.84
C TYR A 394 28.82 -3.94 -8.15
N GLU A 395 28.10 -3.94 -9.27
CA GLU A 395 28.68 -4.11 -10.60
C GLU A 395 29.60 -2.94 -10.98
N ILE A 396 29.17 -1.70 -10.69
CA ILE A 396 29.97 -0.47 -10.90
C ILE A 396 31.23 -0.49 -10.02
N LEU A 397 31.12 -1.03 -8.80
CA LEU A 397 32.26 -1.26 -7.90
C LEU A 397 33.15 -2.45 -8.33
N LYS A 398 32.83 -3.14 -9.44
CA LYS A 398 33.52 -4.33 -9.97
C LYS A 398 33.53 -5.53 -9.00
N LEU A 399 32.61 -5.55 -8.05
CA LEU A 399 32.40 -6.66 -7.11
C LEU A 399 31.37 -7.65 -7.68
N TYR A 400 31.75 -8.30 -8.78
CA TYR A 400 30.84 -9.12 -9.60
C TYR A 400 30.19 -10.29 -8.85
N SER A 401 30.88 -10.88 -7.88
CA SER A 401 30.34 -11.96 -7.04
C SER A 401 29.14 -11.50 -6.18
N TYR A 402 29.24 -10.30 -5.59
CA TYR A 402 28.16 -9.69 -4.83
C TYR A 402 27.02 -9.24 -5.75
N SER A 403 27.34 -8.59 -6.87
CA SER A 403 26.36 -8.19 -7.88
C SER A 403 25.50 -9.37 -8.35
N LEU A 404 26.13 -10.53 -8.61
CA LEU A 404 25.44 -11.76 -9.00
C LEU A 404 24.41 -12.21 -7.96
N TYR A 405 24.73 -12.12 -6.67
CA TYR A 405 23.79 -12.48 -5.60
C TYR A 405 22.55 -11.57 -5.63
N TYR A 406 22.74 -10.25 -5.69
CA TYR A 406 21.65 -9.28 -5.68
C TYR A 406 20.77 -9.35 -6.94
N TYR A 407 21.38 -9.50 -8.12
CA TYR A 407 20.62 -9.72 -9.35
C TYR A 407 19.84 -11.04 -9.35
N LYS A 408 20.36 -12.11 -8.72
CA LYS A 408 19.60 -13.36 -8.53
C LYS A 408 18.36 -13.14 -7.67
N GLN A 409 18.45 -12.34 -6.60
CA GLN A 409 17.29 -12.01 -5.77
C GLN A 409 16.24 -11.21 -6.57
N ALA A 410 16.67 -10.20 -7.34
CA ALA A 410 15.75 -9.45 -8.22
C ALA A 410 15.06 -10.36 -9.25
N TYR A 411 15.81 -11.28 -9.87
CA TYR A 411 15.29 -12.26 -10.81
C TYR A 411 14.29 -13.25 -10.18
N LEU A 412 14.49 -13.67 -8.92
CA LEU A 412 13.53 -14.54 -8.22
C LEU A 412 12.18 -13.85 -8.01
N LEU A 413 12.16 -12.53 -7.83
CA LEU A 413 10.95 -11.74 -7.66
C LEU A 413 10.22 -11.53 -9.00
N ARG A 414 10.95 -11.33 -10.10
CA ARG A 414 10.39 -11.21 -11.46
C ARG A 414 11.16 -12.08 -12.45
N PRO A 415 10.81 -13.37 -12.59
CA PRO A 415 11.55 -14.30 -13.45
C PRO A 415 11.34 -14.05 -14.95
N ASN A 416 10.27 -13.33 -15.31
CA ASN A 416 9.91 -13.01 -16.69
C ASN A 416 10.41 -11.64 -17.14
N ASP A 417 11.34 -11.02 -16.40
CA ASP A 417 11.91 -9.73 -16.78
C ASP A 417 13.25 -9.92 -17.49
N SER A 418 13.31 -9.59 -18.77
CA SER A 418 14.52 -9.77 -19.59
C SER A 418 15.70 -8.93 -19.08
N ARG A 419 15.48 -7.74 -18.49
CA ARG A 419 16.57 -6.87 -18.02
C ARG A 419 17.41 -7.52 -16.92
N PHE A 420 16.77 -8.22 -15.99
CA PHE A 420 17.50 -8.92 -14.91
C PHE A 420 18.27 -10.11 -15.44
N ILE A 421 17.72 -10.80 -16.43
CA ILE A 421 18.37 -11.95 -17.06
C ILE A 421 19.59 -11.50 -17.87
N VAL A 422 19.49 -10.38 -18.61
CA VAL A 422 20.62 -9.79 -19.33
C VAL A 422 21.71 -9.32 -18.36
N ALA A 423 21.35 -8.60 -17.29
CA ALA A 423 22.31 -8.17 -16.27
C ALA A 423 23.02 -9.35 -15.59
N LEU A 424 22.30 -10.45 -15.31
CA LEU A 424 22.92 -11.69 -14.84
C LEU A 424 23.90 -12.27 -15.86
N GLY A 425 23.53 -12.29 -17.15
CA GLY A 425 24.41 -12.73 -18.24
C GLY A 425 25.69 -11.90 -18.34
N ASP A 426 25.57 -10.58 -18.23
CA ASP A 426 26.71 -9.65 -18.26
C ASP A 426 27.68 -9.92 -17.09
N VAL A 427 27.14 -10.12 -15.89
CA VAL A 427 27.96 -10.44 -14.71
C VAL A 427 28.61 -11.81 -14.83
N TYR A 428 27.92 -12.82 -15.39
CA TYR A 428 28.54 -14.12 -15.68
C TYR A 428 29.67 -14.04 -16.70
N ALA A 429 29.49 -13.25 -17.76
CA ALA A 429 30.54 -13.00 -18.76
C ALA A 429 31.77 -12.32 -18.12
N LYS A 430 31.55 -11.33 -17.24
CA LYS A 430 32.63 -10.67 -16.47
C LYS A 430 33.33 -11.61 -15.47
N LEU A 431 32.68 -12.68 -15.06
CA LEU A 431 33.25 -13.76 -14.24
C LEU A 431 33.84 -14.91 -15.08
N GLU A 432 33.95 -14.75 -16.39
CA GLU A 432 34.46 -15.75 -17.35
C GLU A 432 33.64 -17.06 -17.40
N LYS A 433 32.38 -16.99 -16.95
CA LYS A 433 31.42 -18.09 -16.94
C LYS A 433 30.55 -18.06 -18.20
N TRP A 434 31.17 -18.37 -19.32
CA TRP A 434 30.59 -18.20 -20.66
C TRP A 434 29.35 -19.08 -20.91
N ASP A 435 29.35 -20.32 -20.39
CA ASP A 435 28.24 -21.24 -20.57
C ASP A 435 26.97 -20.75 -19.87
N GLU A 436 27.10 -20.26 -18.63
CA GLU A 436 25.99 -19.66 -17.89
C GLU A 436 25.52 -18.34 -18.50
N ALA A 437 26.44 -17.49 -18.97
CA ALA A 437 26.10 -16.25 -19.65
C ALA A 437 25.26 -16.52 -20.91
N LYS A 438 25.68 -17.48 -21.75
CA LYS A 438 24.93 -17.89 -22.95
C LYS A 438 23.52 -18.38 -22.62
N ARG A 439 23.37 -19.19 -21.56
CA ARG A 439 22.05 -19.64 -21.08
C ARG A 439 21.17 -18.46 -20.66
N CYS A 440 21.74 -17.45 -19.99
CA CYS A 440 21.02 -16.25 -19.60
C CYS A 440 20.54 -15.48 -20.83
N TYR A 441 21.41 -15.20 -21.81
CA TYR A 441 21.00 -14.45 -23.00
C TYR A 441 19.96 -15.19 -23.85
N ILE A 442 20.07 -16.52 -24.00
CA ILE A 442 19.03 -17.33 -24.66
C ILE A 442 17.71 -17.18 -23.93
N LYS A 443 17.73 -17.25 -22.60
CA LYS A 443 16.52 -17.10 -21.80
C LYS A 443 15.92 -15.69 -21.92
N ALA A 444 16.76 -14.64 -21.88
CA ALA A 444 16.31 -13.26 -22.06
C ALA A 444 15.58 -13.10 -23.40
N TYR A 445 16.13 -13.68 -24.48
CA TYR A 445 15.47 -13.71 -25.78
C TYR A 445 14.11 -14.43 -25.76
N THR A 446 14.03 -15.61 -25.13
CA THR A 446 12.76 -16.37 -25.06
C THR A 446 11.63 -15.66 -24.32
N VAL A 447 11.97 -14.81 -23.35
CA VAL A 447 11.02 -14.07 -22.51
C VAL A 447 10.55 -12.78 -23.18
N GLY A 448 11.19 -12.38 -24.29
CA GLY A 448 10.96 -11.09 -24.94
C GLY A 448 11.98 -10.08 -24.46
N ASP A 449 13.05 -9.92 -25.24
CA ASP A 449 14.06 -8.91 -24.96
C ASP A 449 13.57 -7.54 -25.42
N TYR A 450 13.26 -6.68 -24.44
CA TYR A 450 12.75 -5.33 -24.70
C TYR A 450 13.81 -4.43 -25.34
N GLU A 451 15.09 -4.63 -25.00
CA GLU A 451 16.20 -3.82 -25.50
C GLU A 451 16.81 -4.37 -26.79
N GLY A 452 16.51 -5.62 -27.14
CA GLY A 452 17.11 -6.34 -28.29
C GLY A 452 18.62 -6.59 -28.15
N SER A 453 19.19 -6.37 -26.97
CA SER A 453 20.62 -6.45 -26.68
C SER A 453 21.12 -7.89 -26.49
N SER A 454 20.25 -8.83 -26.11
CA SER A 454 20.58 -10.23 -25.83
C SER A 454 21.08 -10.99 -27.05
N LEU A 455 20.50 -10.76 -28.24
CA LEU A 455 20.97 -11.36 -29.49
C LEU A 455 22.34 -10.83 -29.90
N CYS A 456 22.59 -9.54 -29.71
CA CYS A 456 23.88 -8.92 -29.99
C CYS A 456 24.99 -9.46 -29.08
N LYS A 457 24.66 -9.79 -27.82
CA LYS A 457 25.61 -10.38 -26.85
C LYS A 457 25.84 -11.88 -27.04
N LEU A 458 25.01 -12.55 -27.85
CA LEU A 458 25.14 -13.95 -28.22
C LEU A 458 25.99 -14.17 -29.49
N ALA A 459 26.02 -13.16 -30.36
CA ALA A 459 26.84 -13.13 -31.58
C ALA A 459 28.30 -12.81 -31.22
#